data_AF-A0ABD1PJZ9-F1
#
_entry.id   AF-A0ABD1PJZ9-F1
#
_cell.length_a   1.000
_cell.length_b   1.000
_cell.length_c   1.000
_cell.angle_alpha   90.00
_cell.angle_beta   90.00
_cell.angle_gamma   90.00
#
_symmetry.space_group_name_H-M   'P 1'
#
loop_
_entity.id
_entity.type
_entity.pdbx_description
1 polymer ?
#
loop_
_entity_poly.entity_id
_entity_poly.type
_entity_poly.pdbx_seq_one_letter_code
_entity_poly.pdbx_strand_id
1 'polypeptide(L)'
;MAIKFFKPSSYPFLPVQPIVSNCPWKEKNFSRTMTSNDEFKSAEHRVLANRVGPRISVACFFTGVAVPPKIYGPIKELISEENPPLYKKFTVSEYVTKFYSKAIDKSGLEDFKLKG
;
A
#
# COMPACT_ATOMS: atom_id res chain seq x y z
N MET A 1 -4.35 5.34 -20.45
CA MET A 1 -4.18 5.11 -18.99
C MET A 1 -2.72 4.94 -18.63
N ALA A 2 -2.39 5.00 -17.34
CA ALA A 2 -1.02 4.88 -16.88
C ALA A 2 -0.51 3.51 -17.17
N ILE A 3 0.69 3.51 -17.72
CA ILE A 3 1.68 2.55 -17.32
C ILE A 3 1.93 2.73 -15.82
N LYS A 4 1.09 2.07 -15.00
CA LYS A 4 1.35 1.88 -13.58
C LYS A 4 2.36 0.75 -13.52
N PHE A 5 3.62 1.07 -13.35
CA PHE A 5 4.63 0.03 -13.18
C PHE A 5 4.44 -0.61 -11.80
N PHE A 6 4.43 -1.93 -11.69
CA PHE A 6 4.33 -2.65 -10.41
C PHE A 6 5.62 -3.41 -10.14
N LYS A 7 6.24 -3.27 -8.96
CA LYS A 7 7.28 -4.21 -8.49
C LYS A 7 7.44 -4.36 -6.96
N PRO A 8 8.00 -5.50 -6.51
CA PRO A 8 8.93 -5.60 -5.39
C PRO A 8 10.38 -5.27 -5.85
N SER A 9 11.15 -4.67 -4.95
CA SER A 9 12.48 -4.03 -5.10
C SER A 9 13.55 -4.65 -6.05
N SER A 10 13.46 -5.92 -6.46
CA SER A 10 14.61 -6.67 -7.02
C SER A 10 14.64 -6.80 -8.55
N TYR A 11 13.62 -6.32 -9.29
CA TYR A 11 13.54 -6.53 -10.75
C TYR A 11 13.23 -5.21 -11.51
N PRO A 12 13.35 -5.14 -12.86
CA PRO A 12 13.15 -3.88 -13.63
C PRO A 12 11.68 -3.51 -13.91
N PHE A 13 11.24 -2.27 -13.67
CA PHE A 13 9.83 -1.83 -13.84
C PHE A 13 9.15 -2.36 -15.13
N LEU A 14 8.00 -3.04 -14.98
CA LEU A 14 7.24 -3.59 -16.12
C LEU A 14 6.12 -2.66 -16.57
N PRO A 15 5.99 -2.38 -17.88
CA PRO A 15 4.93 -1.52 -18.36
C PRO A 15 3.56 -2.23 -18.27
N VAL A 16 2.58 -1.60 -17.62
CA VAL A 16 1.19 -2.05 -17.60
C VAL A 16 0.36 -1.26 -18.61
N GLN A 17 -0.20 -1.94 -19.61
CA GLN A 17 -1.09 -1.29 -20.55
C GLN A 17 -2.49 -1.07 -19.95
N PRO A 18 -3.18 0.01 -20.37
CA PRO A 18 -4.59 0.17 -20.10
C PRO A 18 -5.44 -0.97 -20.65
N ILE A 19 -6.21 -1.64 -19.80
CA ILE A 19 -7.28 -2.52 -20.28
C ILE A 19 -8.56 -1.70 -20.19
N VAL A 20 -9.20 -1.42 -21.33
CA VAL A 20 -10.34 -0.49 -21.44
C VAL A 20 -11.64 -1.10 -20.87
N SER A 21 -11.70 -2.43 -20.74
CA SER A 21 -12.91 -3.17 -20.34
C SER A 21 -12.86 -3.76 -18.93
N ASN A 22 -11.70 -3.77 -18.28
CA ASN A 22 -11.54 -4.21 -16.90
C ASN A 22 -10.63 -3.23 -16.19
N CYS A 23 -11.07 -2.63 -15.08
CA CYS A 23 -10.14 -2.02 -14.13
C CYS A 23 -9.43 -3.16 -13.40
N PRO A 24 -8.18 -3.54 -13.73
CA PRO A 24 -7.45 -4.41 -12.83
C PRO A 24 -7.33 -3.68 -11.49
N TRP A 25 -8.00 -4.19 -10.47
CA TRP A 25 -7.88 -3.73 -9.10
C TRP A 25 -6.43 -3.91 -8.69
N LYS A 26 -5.67 -2.83 -8.79
CA LYS A 26 -4.28 -2.81 -8.36
C LYS A 26 -4.21 -1.98 -7.09
N GLU A 27 -4.10 -2.69 -5.99
CA GLU A 27 -4.19 -2.15 -4.64
C GLU A 27 -2.81 -1.67 -4.19
N LYS A 28 -2.67 -0.37 -3.92
CA LYS A 28 -1.66 0.14 -3.00
C LYS A 28 -2.37 0.43 -1.70
N ASN A 29 -2.25 -0.47 -0.73
CA ASN A 29 -2.84 -0.30 0.59
C ASN A 29 -1.84 -0.80 1.63
N PHE A 30 -1.01 0.10 2.17
CA PHE A 30 -0.05 -0.26 3.22
C PHE A 30 -0.75 -0.82 4.47
N SER A 31 -1.98 -0.38 4.75
CA SER A 31 -2.86 -0.95 5.77
C SER A 31 -3.07 -2.46 5.58
N ARG A 32 -3.21 -2.93 4.34
CA ARG A 32 -3.43 -4.34 4.04
C ARG A 32 -2.19 -5.19 4.36
N THR A 33 -1.00 -4.71 4.02
CA THR A 33 0.27 -5.38 4.33
C THR A 33 0.46 -5.57 5.83
N MET A 34 0.15 -4.54 6.63
CA MET A 34 0.25 -4.61 8.09
C MET A 34 -0.79 -5.57 8.69
N THR A 35 -2.03 -5.53 8.21
CA THR A 35 -3.12 -6.39 8.71
C THR A 35 -2.93 -7.86 8.32
N SER A 36 -2.31 -8.14 7.17
CA SER A 36 -2.08 -9.50 6.70
C SER A 36 -0.74 -10.10 7.13
N ASN A 37 0.03 -9.43 7.98
CA ASN A 37 1.35 -9.89 8.40
C ASN A 37 2.30 -10.22 7.22
N ASP A 38 2.44 -9.32 6.25
CA ASP A 38 3.28 -9.47 5.04
C ASP A 38 2.84 -10.50 3.98
N GLU A 39 1.72 -11.20 4.17
CA GLU A 39 1.12 -12.05 3.12
C GLU A 39 0.76 -11.25 1.86
N PHE A 40 0.15 -10.07 2.04
CA PHE A 40 -0.15 -9.14 0.94
C PHE A 40 0.84 -7.97 0.92
N LYS A 41 1.78 -8.00 -0.01
CA LYS A 41 2.78 -6.94 -0.17
C LYS A 41 2.26 -5.81 -1.08
N SER A 42 2.24 -4.59 -0.55
CA SER A 42 1.93 -3.40 -1.34
C SER A 42 3.02 -3.17 -2.38
N ALA A 43 2.64 -3.13 -3.65
CA ALA A 43 3.58 -2.94 -4.74
C ALA A 43 3.90 -1.46 -4.98
N GLU A 44 5.16 -1.18 -5.31
CA GLU A 44 5.55 0.15 -5.75
C GLU A 44 4.97 0.45 -7.12
N HIS A 45 4.51 1.69 -7.29
CA HIS A 45 4.09 2.19 -8.58
C HIS A 45 4.49 3.64 -8.78
N ARG A 46 4.85 3.95 -10.03
CA ARG A 46 5.13 5.29 -10.53
C ARG A 46 4.38 5.52 -11.84
N VAL A 47 4.17 6.79 -12.17
CA VAL A 47 3.58 7.21 -13.44
C VAL A 47 4.58 8.10 -14.15
N LEU A 48 4.89 7.78 -15.40
CA LEU A 48 5.73 8.63 -16.23
C LEU A 48 4.85 9.66 -16.96
N ALA A 49 5.31 10.92 -16.97
CA ALA A 49 4.71 11.97 -17.79
C ALA A 49 5.02 11.69 -19.27
N ASN A 50 4.01 11.86 -20.13
CA ASN A 50 4.21 11.83 -21.57
C ASN A 50 4.48 13.25 -22.07
N ARG A 51 5.29 13.39 -23.12
CA ARG A 51 5.50 14.67 -23.81
C ARG A 51 4.34 15.03 -24.74
N VAL A 52 3.54 14.05 -25.14
CA VAL A 52 2.43 14.21 -26.09
C VAL A 52 1.08 14.07 -25.38
N GLY A 53 0.35 15.18 -25.32
CA GLY A 53 -1.06 15.25 -24.90
C GLY A 53 -1.29 15.12 -23.38
N PRO A 54 -2.37 15.73 -22.85
CA PRO A 54 -2.77 15.57 -21.46
C PRO A 54 -3.26 14.14 -21.19
N ARG A 55 -3.05 13.66 -19.97
CA ARG A 55 -3.51 12.33 -19.55
C ARG A 55 -4.24 12.40 -18.22
N ILE A 56 -5.49 11.94 -18.22
CA ILE A 56 -6.37 11.94 -17.04
C ILE A 56 -6.46 10.52 -16.47
N SER A 57 -6.45 10.39 -15.15
CA SER A 57 -6.76 9.14 -14.43
C SER A 57 -7.33 9.45 -13.06
N VAL A 58 -8.32 8.66 -12.64
CA VAL A 58 -8.95 8.76 -11.32
C VAL A 58 -8.45 7.59 -10.46
N ALA A 59 -8.04 7.88 -9.22
CA ALA A 59 -7.67 6.87 -8.23
C ALA A 59 -8.69 6.89 -7.09
N CYS A 60 -9.08 5.71 -6.62
CA CYS A 60 -9.92 5.53 -5.44
C CYS A 60 -9.11 4.76 -4.40
N PHE A 61 -9.16 5.22 -3.15
CA PHE A 61 -8.45 4.63 -2.03
C PHE A 61 -9.45 4.28 -0.93
N PHE A 62 -9.42 3.02 -0.48
CA PHE A 62 -10.23 2.58 0.64
C PHE A 62 -9.36 2.57 1.90
N THR A 63 -9.66 3.47 2.83
CA THR A 63 -9.06 3.51 4.15
C THR A 63 -10.04 2.91 5.16
N GLY A 64 -9.52 2.41 6.29
CA GLY A 64 -10.36 1.91 7.37
C GLY A 64 -11.19 3.01 8.05
N VAL A 65 -11.87 2.67 9.13
CA VAL A 65 -12.69 3.61 9.90
C VAL A 65 -11.81 4.46 10.80
N ALA A 66 -11.85 5.78 10.61
CA ALA A 66 -11.14 6.74 11.45
C ALA A 66 -11.98 7.20 12.66
N VAL A 67 -13.31 7.27 12.52
CA VAL A 67 -14.25 7.70 13.57
C VAL A 67 -15.44 6.73 13.62
N PRO A 68 -15.75 6.11 14.77
CA PRO A 68 -14.96 6.15 16.00
C PRO A 68 -13.58 5.50 15.79
N PRO A 69 -12.56 5.88 16.57
CA PRO A 69 -11.22 5.33 16.42
C PRO A 69 -11.26 3.81 16.64
N LYS A 70 -10.82 3.07 15.61
CA LYS A 70 -10.67 1.62 15.65
C LYS A 70 -9.20 1.24 15.61
N ILE A 71 -8.82 0.31 16.48
CA ILE A 71 -7.47 -0.27 16.51
C ILE A 71 -7.38 -1.39 15.48
N TYR A 72 -6.39 -1.29 14.60
CA TYR A 72 -6.01 -2.28 13.61
C TYR A 72 -4.70 -2.95 14.01
N GLY A 73 -4.46 -4.15 13.50
CA GLY A 73 -3.22 -4.90 13.72
C GLY A 73 -3.21 -6.17 12.87
N PRO A 74 -2.17 -7.01 12.98
CA PRO A 74 -2.13 -8.30 12.31
C PRO A 74 -3.34 -9.17 12.68
N ILE A 75 -3.94 -9.83 11.69
CA ILE A 75 -5.07 -10.74 11.89
C ILE A 75 -4.60 -11.93 12.71
N LYS A 76 -5.29 -12.21 13.82
CA LYS A 76 -4.91 -13.28 14.75
C LYS A 76 -4.82 -14.66 14.09
N GLU A 77 -5.67 -14.93 13.11
CA GLU A 77 -5.71 -16.19 12.35
C GLU A 77 -4.48 -16.39 11.45
N LEU A 78 -3.73 -15.33 11.14
CA LEU A 78 -2.51 -15.38 10.32
C LEU A 78 -1.22 -15.39 11.18
N ILE A 79 -1.35 -15.37 12.51
CA ILE A 79 -0.22 -15.37 13.45
C ILE A 79 -0.07 -16.79 14.02
N SER A 80 1.13 -17.35 13.95
CA SER A 80 1.48 -18.64 14.57
C SER A 80 2.85 -18.55 15.25
N GLU A 81 3.31 -19.64 15.88
CA GLU A 81 4.68 -19.70 16.43
C GLU A 81 5.73 -19.57 15.33
N GLU A 82 5.46 -20.12 14.15
CA GLU A 82 6.32 -20.03 12.97
C GLU A 82 6.19 -18.69 12.23
N ASN A 83 5.04 -18.01 12.35
CA ASN A 83 4.78 -16.69 11.76
C ASN A 83 4.41 -15.67 12.84
N PRO A 84 5.40 -15.16 13.62
CA PRO A 84 5.14 -14.19 14.66
C PRO A 84 4.61 -12.87 14.06
N PRO A 85 3.93 -12.04 14.88
CA PRO A 85 3.48 -10.74 14.41
C PRO A 85 4.67 -9.86 14.04
N LEU A 86 4.63 -9.25 12.85
CA LEU A 86 5.68 -8.35 12.35
C LEU A 86 5.36 -6.88 12.64
N TYR A 87 4.08 -6.55 12.84
CA TYR A 87 3.59 -5.19 12.94
C TYR A 87 2.91 -4.91 14.27
N LYS A 88 3.08 -3.69 14.76
CA LYS A 88 2.38 -3.17 15.94
C LYS A 88 0.94 -2.80 15.61
N LYS A 89 0.11 -2.74 16.65
CA LYS A 89 -1.26 -2.21 16.54
C LYS A 89 -1.21 -0.70 16.24
N PHE A 90 -2.15 -0.23 15.42
CA PHE A 90 -2.22 1.17 14.99
C PHE A 90 -3.67 1.62 14.80
N THR A 91 -3.92 2.93 14.82
CA THR A 91 -5.21 3.50 14.40
C THR A 91 -5.11 4.08 12.99
N VAL A 92 -6.24 4.18 12.28
CA VAL A 92 -6.25 4.78 10.93
C VAL A 92 -5.77 6.23 10.98
N SER A 93 -6.12 6.99 12.01
CA SER A 93 -5.65 8.37 12.20
C SER A 93 -4.13 8.43 12.35
N GLU A 94 -3.51 7.58 13.18
CA GLU A 94 -2.05 7.50 13.31
C GLU A 94 -1.36 7.17 11.98
N TYR A 95 -1.93 6.21 11.24
CA TYR A 95 -1.42 5.83 9.92
C TYR A 95 -1.48 7.00 8.93
N VAL A 96 -2.63 7.68 8.84
CA VAL A 96 -2.83 8.81 7.94
C VAL A 96 -1.91 9.97 8.29
N THR A 97 -1.79 10.33 9.57
CA THR A 97 -0.90 11.39 10.04
C THR A 97 0.56 11.12 9.66
N LYS A 98 1.04 9.89 9.87
CA LYS A 98 2.41 9.50 9.47
C LYS A 98 2.59 9.44 7.96
N PHE A 99 1.56 9.01 7.23
CA PHE A 99 1.61 8.97 5.78
C PHE A 99 1.81 10.37 5.19
N TYR A 100 1.08 11.37 5.69
CA TYR A 100 1.21 12.76 5.23
C TYR A 100 2.45 13.48 5.76
N SER A 101 3.06 13.00 6.85
CA SER A 101 4.32 13.58 7.36
C SER A 101 5.57 13.12 6.60
N LYS A 102 5.45 12.14 5.69
CA LYS A 102 6.59 11.56 4.95
C LYS A 102 6.65 12.04 3.51
N ALA A 103 7.85 12.03 2.95
CA ALA A 103 8.07 12.24 1.53
C ALA A 103 7.51 11.08 0.70
N ILE A 104 7.09 11.37 -0.54
CA ILE A 104 6.39 10.43 -1.44
C ILE A 104 7.23 9.18 -1.77
N ASP A 105 8.55 9.30 -1.71
CA ASP A 105 9.52 8.25 -1.99
C ASP A 105 9.84 7.34 -0.79
N LYS A 106 9.40 7.70 0.42
CA LYS A 106 9.67 6.93 1.64
C LYS A 106 8.48 6.07 2.06
N SER A 107 8.75 4.81 2.39
CA SER A 107 7.71 3.92 2.91
C SER A 107 7.33 4.32 4.35
N GLY A 108 6.02 4.36 4.62
CA GLY A 108 5.47 4.53 5.97
C GLY A 108 5.53 3.25 6.82
N LEU A 109 5.82 2.11 6.18
CA LEU A 109 5.67 0.78 6.74
C LEU A 109 6.64 0.49 7.90
N GLU A 110 7.88 0.96 7.78
CA GLU A 110 8.94 0.71 8.78
C GLU A 110 8.59 1.26 10.17
N ASP A 111 7.79 2.34 10.25
CA ASP A 111 7.40 2.95 11.53
C ASP A 111 6.46 2.06 12.35
N PHE A 112 5.87 1.05 11.71
CA PHE A 112 4.90 0.14 12.30
C PHE A 112 5.44 -1.26 12.52
N LYS A 113 6.66 -1.57 12.05
CA LYS A 113 7.29 -2.85 12.37
C LYS A 113 7.61 -2.93 13.87
N LEU A 114 7.50 -4.12 14.44
CA LEU A 114 7.99 -4.39 15.78
C LEU A 114 9.53 -4.33 15.75
N LYS A 115 10.12 -3.68 16.75
CA LYS A 115 11.57 -3.74 16.96
C LYS A 115 11.86 -5.08 17.64
N GLY A 116 12.61 -5.94 16.97
CA GLY A 116 13.26 -7.10 17.58
C GLY A 116 14.44 -6.67 18.44
#